data_AF-A0A655JE92-F1
#
_entry.id   AF-A0A655JE92-F1
#
_cell.length_a   1.000
_cell.length_b   1.000
_cell.length_c   1.000
_cell.angle_alpha   90.00
_cell.angle_beta   90.00
_cell.angle_gamma   90.00
#
_symmetry.space_group_name_H-M   'P 1'
#
loop_
_entity.id
_entity.type
_entity.pdbx_description
1 polymer ?
#
loop_
_entity_poly.entity_id
_entity_poly.type
_entity_poly.pdbx_seq_one_letter_code
_entity_poly.pdbx_strand_id
1 'polypeptide(L)'
;MCDTAGRPRSADKPVVTSIAGPITGGGRATHLRDDAGLLVTFDGSTYVIWGGKRSQIDPTNRAVTLSLGLDPGVTSPIQISRALFDGLPATEPLRVPAVPEAGTPSTWVPGARVGSVLQAQTAGGGSQFYVLLPDGVQKISSFVADLLRSANSYGAAAPRVVTPDVLVHTPQVTSLPVEYYPAGRLNFVDTAADPTTCVSWEKASTDPQARVAVYNGRGLPVPPSMDSRIVRLVRDDRAPASVVATQVLVLPGAANFVTSTSGVITAESRESLFWVSGNGVRFGIANDEATLRALGLDPGAAVQAPWPLLRTFAAGPALSRDAALLARDTVPTLGQVAIVTTTAKAGA
;
A
#
# COMPACT_ATOMS: atom_id res chain seq x y z
N MET A 1 -4.51 -6.54 5.75
CA MET A 1 -3.50 -6.31 6.81
C MET A 1 -3.68 -4.90 7.33
N CYS A 2 -3.63 -4.69 8.65
CA CYS A 2 -3.92 -3.40 9.29
C CYS A 2 -2.88 -3.04 10.34
N ASP A 3 -2.55 -1.76 10.42
CA ASP A 3 -1.96 -1.15 11.60
C ASP A 3 -3.00 -0.29 12.29
N THR A 4 -3.22 -0.53 13.57
CA THR A 4 -3.94 0.40 14.44
C THR A 4 -2.91 1.11 15.30
N ALA A 5 -2.75 2.42 15.08
CA ALA A 5 -1.87 3.24 15.90
C ALA A 5 -2.31 3.19 17.37
N GLY A 6 -1.34 3.24 18.28
CA GLY A 6 -1.59 3.45 19.71
C GLY A 6 -2.22 4.82 19.96
N ARG A 7 -2.45 5.16 21.24
CA ARG A 7 -2.95 6.50 21.59
C ARG A 7 -2.04 7.59 21.02
N PRO A 8 -2.60 8.73 20.53
CA PRO A 8 -1.80 9.85 20.06
C PRO A 8 -0.75 10.26 21.13
N ARG A 9 0.50 10.46 20.70
CA ARG A 9 1.66 10.79 21.57
C ARG A 9 2.12 9.68 22.52
N SER A 10 1.65 8.45 22.37
CA SER A 10 2.26 7.28 23.02
C SER A 10 3.42 6.74 22.16
N ALA A 11 4.46 6.23 22.80
CA ALA A 11 5.53 5.47 22.13
C ALA A 11 5.09 4.02 21.80
N ASP A 12 3.81 3.69 22.02
CA ASP A 12 3.26 2.36 21.76
C ASP A 12 3.35 2.03 20.26
N LYS A 13 3.96 0.88 19.98
CA LYS A 13 4.02 0.32 18.62
C LYS A 13 2.59 0.06 18.12
N PRO A 14 2.33 0.24 16.80
CA PRO A 14 1.03 -0.06 16.24
C PRO A 14 0.65 -1.53 16.47
N VAL A 15 -0.62 -1.77 16.73
CA VAL A 15 -1.18 -3.13 16.78
C VAL A 15 -1.35 -3.62 15.35
N VAL A 16 -0.48 -4.53 14.93
CA VAL A 16 -0.50 -5.16 13.62
C VAL A 16 -1.56 -6.28 13.62
N THR A 17 -2.53 -6.18 12.72
CA THR A 17 -3.61 -7.17 12.55
C THR A 17 -3.59 -7.74 11.14
N SER A 18 -3.41 -9.06 11.02
CA SER A 18 -3.57 -9.76 9.75
C SER A 18 -4.99 -10.27 9.61
N ILE A 19 -5.59 -10.07 8.44
CA ILE A 19 -6.97 -10.47 8.16
C ILE A 19 -6.93 -11.36 6.92
N ALA A 20 -7.51 -12.54 7.01
CA ALA A 20 -7.75 -13.42 5.88
C ALA A 20 -9.26 -13.49 5.60
N GLY A 21 -9.63 -13.46 4.32
CA GLY A 21 -11.02 -13.51 3.86
C GLY A 21 -11.55 -12.17 3.36
N PRO A 22 -12.77 -12.18 2.78
CA PRO A 22 -13.33 -11.04 2.07
C PRO A 22 -13.72 -9.91 3.04
N ILE A 23 -13.38 -8.67 2.66
CA ILE A 23 -13.84 -7.47 3.36
C ILE A 23 -15.24 -7.14 2.84
N THR A 24 -16.25 -7.66 3.51
CA THR A 24 -17.65 -7.26 3.30
C THR A 24 -17.93 -6.08 4.21
N GLY A 25 -18.38 -4.94 3.66
CA GLY A 25 -18.54 -3.66 4.37
C GLY A 25 -19.30 -3.70 5.71
N GLY A 26 -19.44 -2.54 6.35
CA GLY A 26 -19.96 -2.45 7.73
C GLY A 26 -18.87 -2.55 8.80
N GLY A 27 -17.61 -2.41 8.40
CA GLY A 27 -16.49 -2.20 9.31
C GLY A 27 -16.39 -0.77 9.84
N ARG A 28 -15.39 -0.55 10.71
CA ARG A 28 -15.08 0.76 11.30
C ARG A 28 -14.01 1.53 10.51
N ALA A 29 -13.60 0.99 9.37
CA ALA A 29 -12.78 1.65 8.37
C ALA A 29 -13.42 1.51 6.99
N THR A 30 -13.30 2.56 6.19
CA THR A 30 -13.86 2.64 4.84
C THR A 30 -12.74 2.74 3.82
N HIS A 31 -13.06 2.46 2.56
CA HIS A 31 -12.13 2.65 1.45
C HIS A 31 -11.58 4.08 1.46
N LEU A 32 -10.25 4.20 1.35
CA LEU A 32 -9.58 5.48 1.24
C LEU A 32 -9.95 6.09 -0.12
N ARG A 33 -10.49 7.31 -0.11
CA ARG A 33 -10.86 7.99 -1.35
C ARG A 33 -9.63 8.21 -2.25
N ASP A 34 -9.85 8.27 -3.56
CA ASP A 34 -8.77 8.42 -4.55
C ASP A 34 -8.00 9.74 -4.39
N ASP A 35 -8.66 10.77 -3.88
CA ASP A 35 -8.11 12.08 -3.58
C ASP A 35 -7.66 12.23 -2.12
N ALA A 36 -7.62 11.15 -1.35
CA ALA A 36 -7.16 11.16 0.04
C ALA A 36 -5.74 10.60 0.17
N GLY A 37 -5.02 11.06 1.19
CA GLY A 37 -3.66 10.62 1.51
C GLY A 37 -3.45 10.42 3.01
N LEU A 38 -2.54 9.52 3.38
CA LEU A 38 -2.05 9.43 4.75
C LEU A 38 -0.57 9.76 4.79
N LEU A 39 -0.18 10.65 5.70
CA LEU A 39 1.21 10.94 5.97
C LEU A 39 1.75 9.96 7.00
N VAL A 40 2.81 9.24 6.65
CA VAL A 40 3.38 8.19 7.51
C VAL A 40 4.91 8.29 7.57
N THR A 41 5.49 7.72 8.62
CA THR A 41 6.94 7.54 8.74
C THR A 41 7.30 6.07 8.87
N PHE A 42 8.42 5.71 8.24
CA PHE A 42 9.02 4.40 8.33
C PHE A 42 10.53 4.54 8.23
N ASP A 43 11.27 3.95 9.18
CA ASP A 43 12.74 3.93 9.20
C ASP A 43 13.39 5.32 9.00
N GLY A 44 12.84 6.34 9.67
CA GLY A 44 13.30 7.72 9.60
C GLY A 44 12.89 8.49 8.33
N SER A 45 12.28 7.83 7.36
CA SER A 45 11.80 8.45 6.12
C SER A 45 10.30 8.74 6.16
N THR A 46 9.86 9.76 5.41
CA THR A 46 8.45 10.15 5.30
C THR A 46 7.86 9.64 3.98
N TYR A 47 6.64 9.13 4.05
CA TYR A 47 5.91 8.60 2.90
C TYR A 47 4.48 9.12 2.90
N VAL A 48 3.87 9.11 1.71
CA VAL A 48 2.42 9.27 1.55
C VAL A 48 1.84 7.95 1.07
N ILE A 49 0.78 7.48 1.74
CA ILE A 49 -0.06 6.37 1.28
C ILE A 49 -1.25 6.96 0.54
N TRP A 50 -1.47 6.55 -0.70
CA TRP A 50 -2.52 7.07 -1.57
C TRP A 50 -2.83 6.06 -2.68
N GLY A 51 -4.06 6.00 -3.19
CA GLY A 51 -4.42 5.19 -4.36
C GLY A 51 -3.90 3.75 -4.35
N GLY A 52 -3.92 3.07 -3.20
CA GLY A 52 -3.45 1.67 -3.08
C GLY A 52 -1.93 1.48 -3.04
N LYS A 53 -1.13 2.55 -2.94
CA LYS A 53 0.34 2.51 -3.01
C LYS A 53 0.99 3.48 -2.03
N ARG A 54 2.32 3.43 -1.93
CA ARG A 54 3.13 4.35 -1.13
C ARG A 54 4.21 5.03 -1.97
N SER A 55 4.46 6.30 -1.69
CA SER A 55 5.52 7.08 -2.32
C SER A 55 6.32 7.81 -1.26
N GLN A 56 7.66 7.80 -1.38
CA GLN A 56 8.51 8.59 -0.49
C GLN A 56 8.37 10.07 -0.82
N ILE A 57 8.42 10.91 0.21
CA ILE A 57 8.47 12.37 0.05
C ILE A 57 9.58 12.96 0.93
N ASP A 58 10.11 14.10 0.51
CA ASP A 58 10.89 14.96 1.38
C ASP A 58 9.96 16.03 1.99
N PRO A 59 9.63 15.98 3.29
CA PRO A 59 8.74 16.94 3.92
C PRO A 59 9.35 18.34 4.03
N THR A 60 10.66 18.50 3.83
CA THR A 60 11.33 19.80 3.84
C THR A 60 11.21 20.52 2.49
N ASN A 61 10.90 19.79 1.41
CA ASN A 61 10.70 20.36 0.09
C ASN A 61 9.33 21.06 0.01
N ARG A 62 9.34 22.39 0.00
CA ARG A 62 8.11 23.21 -0.03
C ARG A 62 7.31 23.07 -1.32
N ALA A 63 7.95 22.82 -2.46
CA ALA A 63 7.22 22.61 -3.72
C ALA A 63 6.40 21.31 -3.67
N VAL A 64 6.97 20.24 -3.12
CA VAL A 64 6.30 18.95 -2.94
C VAL A 64 5.15 19.07 -1.94
N THR A 65 5.41 19.62 -0.75
CA THR A 65 4.39 19.74 0.30
C THR A 65 3.24 20.65 -0.10
N LEU A 66 3.51 21.80 -0.73
CA LEU A 66 2.47 22.71 -1.23
C LEU A 66 1.60 22.05 -2.30
N SER A 67 2.18 21.28 -3.21
CA SER A 67 1.43 20.62 -4.30
C SER A 67 0.61 19.42 -3.81
N LEU A 68 1.11 18.72 -2.78
CA LEU A 68 0.38 17.65 -2.09
C LEU A 68 -0.82 18.17 -1.30
N GLY A 69 -0.82 19.45 -0.90
CA GLY A 69 -1.77 19.94 0.11
C GLY A 69 -1.42 19.53 1.52
N LEU A 70 -0.13 19.29 1.75
CA LEU A 70 0.37 19.00 3.07
C LEU A 70 0.60 20.31 3.84
N ASP A 71 -0.22 20.54 4.86
CA ASP A 71 0.02 21.57 5.87
C ASP A 71 0.79 20.96 7.05
N PRO A 72 2.07 21.29 7.25
CA PRO A 72 2.88 20.74 8.35
C PRO A 72 2.42 21.21 9.73
N GLY A 73 1.59 22.26 9.82
CA GLY A 73 1.00 22.72 11.08
C GLY A 73 -0.22 21.90 11.52
N VAL A 74 -0.85 21.17 10.59
CA VAL A 74 -2.09 20.41 10.83
C VAL A 74 -1.85 18.91 10.71
N THR A 75 -1.10 18.48 9.68
CA THR A 75 -0.89 17.08 9.38
C THR A 75 0.44 16.60 9.95
N SER A 76 0.37 15.67 10.92
CA SER A 76 1.54 15.01 11.49
C SER A 76 1.67 13.57 10.97
N PRO A 77 2.89 13.09 10.65
CA PRO A 77 3.08 11.72 10.23
C PRO A 77 2.85 10.74 11.38
N ILE A 78 2.28 9.58 11.08
CA ILE A 78 2.23 8.45 12.02
C ILE A 78 3.25 7.37 11.64
N GLN A 79 3.86 6.75 12.64
CA GLN A 79 4.77 5.63 12.41
C GLN A 79 3.95 4.38 12.02
N ILE A 80 4.37 3.71 10.95
CA ILE A 80 3.79 2.45 10.50
C ILE A 80 4.72 1.26 10.76
N SER A 81 4.14 0.06 10.81
CA SER A 81 4.85 -1.20 10.94
C SER A 81 5.54 -1.58 9.63
N ARG A 82 6.59 -2.39 9.73
CA ARG A 82 7.24 -2.99 8.56
C ARG A 82 6.26 -3.82 7.73
N ALA A 83 5.30 -4.48 8.38
CA ALA A 83 4.32 -5.29 7.69
C ALA A 83 3.38 -4.44 6.81
N LEU A 84 2.96 -3.25 7.27
CA LEU A 84 2.14 -2.34 6.44
C LEU A 84 2.98 -1.74 5.31
N PHE A 85 4.22 -1.35 5.63
CA PHE A 85 5.15 -0.81 4.65
C PHE A 85 5.47 -1.80 3.51
N ASP A 86 5.74 -3.06 3.85
CA ASP A 86 6.03 -4.12 2.87
C ASP A 86 4.76 -4.54 2.10
N GLY A 87 3.58 -4.43 2.72
CA GLY A 87 2.29 -4.77 2.10
C GLY A 87 1.80 -3.75 1.08
N LEU A 88 2.30 -2.51 1.11
CA LEU A 88 1.95 -1.45 0.19
C LEU A 88 2.92 -1.42 -1.00
N PRO A 89 2.43 -1.51 -2.26
CA PRO A 89 3.23 -1.29 -3.44
C PRO A 89 3.97 0.04 -3.39
N ALA A 90 5.28 0.02 -3.66
CA ALA A 90 6.10 1.22 -3.71
C ALA A 90 6.08 1.84 -5.11
N THR A 91 6.02 3.16 -5.18
CA THR A 91 6.36 3.91 -6.39
C THR A 91 7.70 4.62 -6.24
N GLU A 92 8.17 5.22 -7.32
CA GLU A 92 9.21 6.25 -7.27
C GLU A 92 8.83 7.39 -6.29
N PRO A 93 9.82 8.07 -5.69
CA PRO A 93 9.58 9.21 -4.81
C PRO A 93 8.85 10.36 -5.50
N LEU A 94 7.92 11.03 -4.82
CA LEU A 94 7.30 12.25 -5.32
C LEU A 94 8.26 13.43 -5.06
N ARG A 95 9.00 13.79 -6.09
CA ARG A 95 9.94 14.92 -6.11
C ARG A 95 9.64 15.80 -7.31
N VAL A 96 10.20 17.01 -7.34
CA VAL A 96 10.11 17.84 -8.55
C VAL A 96 10.78 17.07 -9.70
N PRO A 97 10.07 16.76 -10.80
CA PRO A 97 10.67 16.02 -11.91
C PRO A 97 11.72 16.89 -12.60
N ALA A 98 12.86 16.30 -12.93
CA ALA A 98 13.96 17.01 -13.58
C ALA A 98 13.64 17.21 -15.06
N VAL A 99 13.37 18.46 -15.45
CA VAL A 99 13.14 18.82 -16.85
C VAL A 99 14.48 19.11 -17.52
N PRO A 100 14.85 18.42 -18.62
CA PRO A 100 16.05 18.74 -19.38
C PRO A 100 16.02 20.18 -19.90
N GLU A 101 17.15 20.89 -19.84
CA GLU A 101 17.29 22.28 -20.30
C GLU A 101 16.29 23.27 -19.69
N ALA A 102 15.79 22.98 -18.49
CA ALA A 102 14.85 23.83 -17.77
C ALA A 102 15.31 25.31 -17.72
N GLY A 103 14.44 26.22 -18.15
CA GLY A 103 14.69 27.66 -18.16
C GLY A 103 15.27 28.25 -19.45
N THR A 104 15.73 27.42 -20.40
CA THR A 104 16.15 27.91 -21.72
C THR A 104 14.93 28.43 -22.52
N PRO A 105 15.11 29.34 -23.48
CA PRO A 105 14.03 29.75 -24.37
C PRO A 105 13.49 28.56 -25.17
N SER A 106 12.16 28.46 -25.27
CA SER A 106 11.53 27.43 -26.08
C SER A 106 11.59 27.75 -27.57
N THR A 107 11.83 26.72 -28.39
CA THR A 107 11.70 26.75 -29.85
C THR A 107 10.26 26.56 -30.32
N TRP A 108 9.39 25.96 -29.49
CA TRP A 108 8.01 25.60 -29.83
C TRP A 108 7.00 26.69 -29.46
N VAL A 109 7.20 27.36 -28.31
CA VAL A 109 6.27 28.37 -27.81
C VAL A 109 7.01 29.70 -27.59
N PRO A 110 6.85 30.68 -28.50
CA PRO A 110 7.56 31.96 -28.42
C PRO A 110 7.41 32.66 -27.08
N GLY A 111 8.53 33.09 -26.48
CA GLY A 111 8.56 33.76 -25.17
C GLY A 111 8.27 32.86 -23.97
N ALA A 112 8.05 31.56 -24.16
CA ALA A 112 8.02 30.59 -23.07
C ALA A 112 9.43 30.01 -22.84
N ARG A 113 9.62 29.41 -21.66
CA ARG A 113 10.84 28.67 -21.32
C ARG A 113 10.56 27.18 -21.22
N VAL A 114 11.55 26.36 -21.55
CA VAL A 114 11.50 24.92 -21.25
C VAL A 114 11.26 24.72 -19.74
N GLY A 115 10.36 23.80 -19.39
CA GLY A 115 9.83 23.60 -18.04
C GLY A 115 8.58 24.40 -17.71
N SER A 116 8.16 25.34 -18.57
CA SER A 116 6.92 26.09 -18.37
C SER A 116 5.70 25.17 -18.45
N VAL A 117 4.71 25.42 -17.59
CA VAL A 117 3.41 24.75 -17.65
C VAL A 117 2.47 25.52 -18.58
N LEU A 118 1.95 24.80 -19.57
CA LEU A 118 0.94 25.26 -20.51
C LEU A 118 -0.44 24.73 -20.11
N GLN A 119 -1.48 25.48 -20.47
CA GLN A 119 -2.87 25.13 -20.23
C GLN A 119 -3.68 25.29 -21.52
N ALA A 120 -4.41 24.26 -21.89
CA ALA A 120 -5.39 24.33 -22.98
C ALA A 120 -6.79 24.06 -22.43
N GLN A 121 -7.78 24.81 -22.95
CA GLN A 121 -9.17 24.58 -22.63
C GLN A 121 -9.70 23.38 -23.43
N THR A 122 -10.46 22.51 -22.79
CA THR A 122 -11.11 21.36 -23.44
C THR A 122 -12.51 21.76 -23.91
N ALA A 123 -13.02 21.06 -24.92
CA ALA A 123 -14.37 21.31 -25.45
C ALA A 123 -15.47 21.17 -24.38
N GLY A 124 -15.23 20.38 -23.33
CA GLY A 124 -16.13 20.23 -22.19
C GLY A 124 -16.02 21.32 -21.12
N GLY A 125 -15.26 22.40 -21.36
CA GLY A 125 -15.08 23.51 -20.41
C GLY A 125 -14.06 23.23 -19.29
N GLY A 126 -13.30 22.14 -19.39
CA GLY A 126 -12.22 21.80 -18.46
C GLY A 126 -10.87 22.32 -18.93
N SER A 127 -9.84 22.12 -18.12
CA SER A 127 -8.46 22.45 -18.48
C SER A 127 -7.59 21.21 -18.59
N GLN A 128 -6.73 21.19 -19.60
CA GLN A 128 -5.68 20.20 -19.80
C GLN A 128 -4.33 20.89 -19.60
N PHE A 129 -3.42 20.23 -18.86
CA PHE A 129 -2.10 20.77 -18.57
C PHE A 129 -1.03 20.03 -19.36
N TYR A 130 -0.02 20.79 -19.78
CA TYR A 130 1.16 20.26 -20.45
C TYR A 130 2.41 20.88 -19.84
N VAL A 131 3.52 20.14 -19.82
CA VAL A 131 4.85 20.72 -19.62
C VAL A 131 5.52 20.90 -20.97
N LEU A 132 6.18 22.04 -21.15
CA LEU A 132 6.99 22.35 -22.31
C LEU A 132 8.40 21.76 -22.13
N LEU A 133 8.82 20.91 -23.06
CA LEU A 133 10.11 20.22 -23.08
C LEU A 133 10.94 20.70 -24.28
N PRO A 134 12.25 20.40 -24.34
CA PRO A 134 13.10 20.80 -25.48
C PRO A 134 12.60 20.24 -26.82
N ASP A 135 12.08 19.02 -26.79
CA ASP A 135 11.65 18.21 -27.93
C ASP A 135 10.14 18.29 -28.23
N GLY A 136 9.36 18.95 -27.38
CA GLY A 136 7.92 19.14 -27.61
C GLY A 136 7.13 19.46 -26.34
N VAL A 137 5.93 18.88 -26.22
CA VAL A 137 5.06 19.01 -25.04
C VAL A 137 4.67 17.64 -24.52
N GLN A 138 4.54 17.52 -23.20
CA GLN A 138 4.01 16.32 -22.56
C GLN A 138 2.79 16.67 -21.74
N LYS A 139 1.71 15.88 -21.88
CA LYS A 139 0.50 16.02 -21.05
C LYS A 139 0.82 15.62 -19.60
N ILE A 140 0.35 16.41 -18.65
CA ILE A 140 0.61 16.21 -17.22
C ILE A 140 -0.66 16.34 -16.38
N SER A 141 -0.64 15.79 -15.17
CA SER A 141 -1.71 15.96 -14.19
C SER A 141 -1.70 17.38 -13.59
N SER A 142 -2.79 17.77 -12.93
CA SER A 142 -2.82 19.06 -12.22
C SER A 142 -1.82 19.09 -11.06
N PHE A 143 -1.57 17.93 -10.43
CA PHE A 143 -0.52 17.81 -9.41
C PHE A 143 0.86 18.15 -9.95
N VAL A 144 1.24 17.57 -11.10
CA VAL A 144 2.56 17.81 -11.71
C VAL A 144 2.68 19.25 -12.18
N ALA A 145 1.58 19.83 -12.69
CA ALA A 145 1.52 21.24 -13.06
C ALA A 145 1.78 22.15 -11.85
N ASP A 146 1.10 21.91 -10.72
CA ASP A 146 1.31 22.65 -9.48
C ASP A 146 2.73 22.46 -8.93
N LEU A 147 3.26 21.23 -9.03
CA LEU A 147 4.60 20.88 -8.55
C LEU A 147 5.71 21.60 -9.33
N LEU A 148 5.66 21.57 -10.66
CA LEU A 148 6.61 22.27 -11.50
C LEU A 148 6.56 23.78 -11.27
N ARG A 149 5.35 24.36 -11.17
CA ARG A 149 5.16 25.79 -10.93
C ARG A 149 5.62 26.23 -9.53
N SER A 150 5.39 25.39 -8.53
CA SER A 150 5.84 25.64 -7.15
C SER A 150 7.38 25.55 -7.05
N ALA A 151 8.01 24.74 -7.89
CA ALA A 151 9.46 24.65 -7.97
C ALA A 151 10.06 25.86 -8.71
N ASN A 152 9.50 26.22 -9.87
CA ASN A 152 9.89 27.41 -10.61
C ASN A 152 8.77 27.84 -11.57
N SER A 153 8.22 29.03 -11.37
CA SER A 153 7.18 29.59 -12.24
C SER A 153 7.73 30.29 -13.48
N TYR A 154 9.04 30.51 -13.55
CA TYR A 154 9.70 31.34 -14.56
C TYR A 154 9.10 32.76 -14.67
N GLY A 155 8.58 33.28 -13.56
CA GLY A 155 7.94 34.60 -13.49
C GLY A 155 6.45 34.63 -13.89
N ALA A 156 5.85 33.49 -14.24
CA ALA A 156 4.45 33.42 -14.66
C ALA A 156 3.49 33.18 -13.48
N ALA A 157 2.54 34.11 -13.27
CA ALA A 157 1.55 34.03 -12.20
C ALA A 157 0.51 32.91 -12.41
N ALA A 158 0.21 32.53 -13.66
CA ALA A 158 -0.73 31.48 -14.04
C ALA A 158 -0.11 30.56 -15.12
N PRO A 159 -0.63 29.34 -15.36
CA PRO A 159 -0.21 28.52 -16.48
C PRO A 159 -0.40 29.30 -17.78
N ARG A 160 0.51 29.12 -18.73
CA ARG A 160 0.41 29.84 -20.01
C ARG A 160 -0.72 29.22 -20.83
N VAL A 161 -1.78 29.98 -21.05
CA VAL A 161 -2.89 29.54 -21.90
C VAL A 161 -2.42 29.46 -23.36
N VAL A 162 -2.65 28.33 -24.00
CA VAL A 162 -2.32 28.08 -25.41
C VAL A 162 -3.55 27.59 -26.18
N THR A 163 -3.60 27.90 -27.47
CA THR A 163 -4.66 27.40 -28.35
C THR A 163 -4.37 25.94 -28.75
N PRO A 164 -5.39 25.18 -29.19
CA PRO A 164 -5.18 23.86 -29.77
C PRO A 164 -4.19 23.87 -30.94
N ASP A 165 -4.15 24.95 -31.75
CA ASP A 165 -3.23 25.07 -32.88
C ASP A 165 -1.76 24.99 -32.44
N VAL A 166 -1.41 25.63 -31.32
CA VAL A 166 -0.03 25.54 -30.77
C VAL A 166 0.31 24.09 -30.44
N LEU A 167 -0.63 23.34 -29.86
CA LEU A 167 -0.43 21.94 -29.50
C LEU A 167 -0.34 21.03 -30.74
N VAL A 168 -1.14 21.29 -31.78
CA VAL A 168 -1.10 20.49 -33.03
C VAL A 168 0.23 20.65 -33.77
N HIS A 169 0.86 21.82 -33.70
CA HIS A 169 2.16 22.08 -34.33
C HIS A 169 3.36 21.77 -33.43
N THR A 170 3.14 21.26 -32.22
CA THR A 170 4.21 20.89 -31.29
C THR A 170 4.20 19.37 -31.07
N PRO A 171 5.34 18.66 -31.23
CA PRO A 171 5.39 17.22 -31.00
C PRO A 171 4.92 16.86 -29.58
N GLN A 172 4.11 15.80 -29.47
CA GLN A 172 3.77 15.23 -28.16
C GLN A 172 4.79 14.15 -27.79
N VAL A 173 5.40 14.31 -26.62
CA VAL A 173 6.44 13.40 -26.10
C VAL A 173 6.04 12.83 -24.73
N THR A 174 6.76 11.80 -24.29
CA THR A 174 6.57 11.12 -22.99
C THR A 174 7.91 10.89 -22.29
N SER A 175 8.85 11.83 -22.42
CA SER A 175 10.23 11.69 -21.92
C SER A 175 10.35 11.97 -20.42
N LEU A 176 9.38 12.67 -19.81
CA LEU A 176 9.36 12.94 -18.37
C LEU A 176 8.54 11.86 -17.63
N PRO A 177 9.12 11.08 -16.70
CA PRO A 177 8.40 10.00 -16.02
C PRO A 177 7.50 10.56 -14.91
N VAL A 178 6.25 10.86 -15.24
CA VAL A 178 5.29 11.52 -14.34
C VAL A 178 3.95 10.78 -14.19
N GLU A 179 3.81 9.63 -14.84
CA GLU A 179 2.57 8.85 -14.89
C GLU A 179 2.20 8.26 -13.52
N TYR A 180 3.20 8.09 -12.64
CA TYR A 180 2.98 7.55 -11.30
C TYR A 180 2.55 8.61 -10.27
N TYR A 181 2.55 9.89 -10.63
CA TYR A 181 2.20 11.01 -9.74
C TYR A 181 0.69 11.06 -9.48
N PRO A 182 0.23 11.68 -8.37
CA PRO A 182 -1.18 11.92 -8.14
C PRO A 182 -1.86 12.67 -9.29
N ALA A 183 -3.16 12.45 -9.47
CA ALA A 183 -3.94 13.20 -10.44
C ALA A 183 -4.08 14.68 -10.02
N GLY A 184 -4.14 14.94 -8.71
CA GLY A 184 -4.26 16.27 -8.12
C GLY A 184 -3.79 16.28 -6.67
N ARG A 185 -4.09 17.39 -5.98
CA ARG A 185 -3.85 17.56 -4.55
C ARG A 185 -4.53 16.46 -3.73
N LEU A 186 -3.91 16.05 -2.63
CA LEU A 186 -4.48 15.06 -1.71
C LEU A 186 -5.10 15.74 -0.49
N ASN A 187 -6.18 15.15 -0.01
CA ASN A 187 -6.83 15.48 1.26
C ASN A 187 -6.28 14.55 2.34
N PHE A 188 -5.44 15.07 3.22
CA PHE A 188 -4.80 14.25 4.24
C PHE A 188 -5.78 13.85 5.34
N VAL A 189 -5.76 12.57 5.69
CA VAL A 189 -6.61 12.02 6.75
C VAL A 189 -6.08 12.43 8.13
N ASP A 190 -7.00 12.80 9.03
CA ASP A 190 -6.71 12.96 10.45
C ASP A 190 -6.54 11.60 11.13
N THR A 191 -5.28 11.17 11.23
CA THR A 191 -4.90 9.90 11.84
C THR A 191 -5.09 9.86 13.36
N ALA A 192 -5.33 11.00 14.02
CA ALA A 192 -5.74 11.01 15.43
C ALA A 192 -7.22 10.63 15.58
N ALA A 193 -8.06 11.05 14.65
CA ALA A 193 -9.47 10.66 14.59
C ALA A 193 -9.63 9.22 14.04
N ASP A 194 -8.82 8.86 13.05
CA ASP A 194 -8.89 7.58 12.33
C ASP A 194 -7.55 6.82 12.38
N PRO A 195 -7.23 6.17 13.53
CA PRO A 195 -5.91 5.60 13.81
C PRO A 195 -5.64 4.26 13.11
N THR A 196 -6.63 3.64 12.45
CA THR A 196 -6.46 2.35 11.79
C THR A 196 -6.29 2.52 10.30
N THR A 197 -5.16 2.03 9.77
CA THR A 197 -4.87 2.00 8.34
C THR A 197 -4.65 0.57 7.90
N CYS A 198 -5.34 0.14 6.85
CA CYS A 198 -5.25 -1.20 6.31
C CYS A 198 -4.92 -1.18 4.83
N VAL A 199 -4.12 -2.15 4.40
CA VAL A 199 -3.99 -2.54 2.99
C VAL A 199 -4.69 -3.88 2.78
N SER A 200 -5.52 -3.95 1.76
CA SER A 200 -6.08 -5.21 1.25
C SER A 200 -5.46 -5.53 -0.10
N TRP A 201 -5.36 -6.81 -0.38
CA TRP A 201 -4.99 -7.34 -1.68
C TRP A 201 -5.95 -8.49 -1.99
N GLU A 202 -6.48 -8.52 -3.20
CA GLU A 202 -7.32 -9.60 -3.69
C GLU A 202 -7.03 -9.87 -5.18
N LYS A 203 -7.13 -11.13 -5.58
CA LYS A 203 -7.08 -11.55 -6.99
C LYS A 203 -7.99 -12.75 -7.14
N ALA A 204 -9.09 -12.60 -7.88
CA ALA A 204 -9.95 -13.74 -8.18
C ALA A 204 -9.24 -14.69 -9.15
N SER A 205 -9.71 -15.95 -9.23
CA SER A 205 -9.07 -16.99 -10.03
C SER A 205 -8.96 -16.66 -11.52
N THR A 206 -9.88 -15.85 -12.05
CA THR A 206 -9.94 -15.43 -13.45
C THR A 206 -9.45 -14.00 -13.67
N ASP A 207 -9.09 -13.27 -12.61
CA ASP A 207 -8.68 -11.87 -12.73
C ASP A 207 -7.25 -11.79 -13.28
N PRO A 208 -6.99 -10.99 -14.32
CA PRO A 208 -5.63 -10.81 -14.84
C PRO A 208 -4.73 -10.05 -13.87
N GLN A 209 -5.31 -9.16 -13.05
CA GLN A 209 -4.59 -8.31 -12.11
C GLN A 209 -5.19 -8.38 -10.71
N ALA A 210 -4.33 -8.29 -9.71
CA ALA A 210 -4.77 -8.10 -8.34
C ALA A 210 -5.27 -6.67 -8.12
N ARG A 211 -6.22 -6.53 -7.20
CA ARG A 211 -6.70 -5.25 -6.70
C ARG A 211 -6.08 -4.98 -5.33
N VAL A 212 -5.52 -3.78 -5.18
CA VAL A 212 -5.00 -3.28 -3.91
C VAL A 212 -5.86 -2.10 -3.49
N ALA A 213 -6.38 -2.15 -2.26
CA ALA A 213 -7.14 -1.06 -1.70
C ALA A 213 -6.59 -0.70 -0.33
N VAL A 214 -6.72 0.59 0.02
CA VAL A 214 -6.40 1.08 1.36
C VAL A 214 -7.70 1.40 2.06
N TYR A 215 -7.79 1.03 3.33
CA TYR A 215 -8.90 1.39 4.20
C TYR A 215 -8.37 2.22 5.35
N ASN A 216 -9.13 3.22 5.78
CA ASN A 216 -8.81 3.99 6.97
C ASN A 216 -10.06 4.26 7.81
N GLY A 217 -9.89 4.32 9.13
CA GLY A 217 -10.95 4.68 10.06
C GLY A 217 -10.61 4.39 11.51
N ARG A 218 -11.64 4.27 12.34
CA ARG A 218 -11.55 4.10 13.80
C ARG A 218 -11.22 2.69 14.26
N GLY A 219 -11.23 1.72 13.36
CA GLY A 219 -10.96 0.32 13.68
C GLY A 219 -10.84 -0.54 12.42
N LEU A 220 -10.89 -1.86 12.58
CA LEU A 220 -10.74 -2.79 11.47
C LEU A 220 -11.88 -2.65 10.43
N PRO A 221 -11.62 -2.94 9.14
CA PRO A 221 -12.61 -2.88 8.06
C PRO A 221 -13.52 -4.12 8.05
N VAL A 222 -13.88 -4.63 9.23
CA VAL A 222 -14.76 -5.80 9.41
C VAL A 222 -15.82 -5.45 10.47
N PRO A 223 -17.02 -6.06 10.40
CA PRO A 223 -18.06 -5.83 11.39
C PRO A 223 -17.55 -6.07 12.83
N PRO A 224 -17.91 -5.23 13.81
CA PRO A 224 -17.47 -5.40 15.21
C PRO A 224 -17.83 -6.77 15.82
N SER A 225 -18.85 -7.45 15.30
CA SER A 225 -19.21 -8.82 15.71
C SER A 225 -18.08 -9.84 15.46
N MET A 226 -17.14 -9.56 14.56
CA MET A 226 -15.99 -10.40 14.28
C MET A 226 -14.86 -10.24 15.30
N ASP A 227 -14.88 -9.21 16.15
CA ASP A 227 -13.81 -8.95 17.13
C ASP A 227 -13.60 -10.14 18.10
N SER A 228 -14.67 -10.89 18.39
CA SER A 228 -14.61 -12.10 19.24
C SER A 228 -13.81 -13.27 18.64
N ARG A 229 -13.52 -13.23 17.33
CA ARG A 229 -12.72 -14.25 16.63
C ARG A 229 -11.25 -13.85 16.47
N ILE A 230 -10.86 -12.68 16.97
CA ILE A 230 -9.47 -12.22 16.90
C ILE A 230 -8.61 -13.11 17.81
N VAL A 231 -7.57 -13.70 17.22
CA VAL A 231 -6.57 -14.51 17.92
C VAL A 231 -5.32 -13.67 18.12
N ARG A 232 -4.93 -13.46 19.39
CA ARG A 232 -3.65 -12.82 19.72
C ARG A 232 -2.52 -13.82 19.52
N LEU A 233 -1.52 -13.45 18.72
CA LEU A 233 -0.35 -14.28 18.50
C LEU A 233 0.64 -14.09 19.65
N VAL A 234 1.21 -15.19 20.15
CA VAL A 234 2.22 -15.15 21.22
C VAL A 234 3.53 -14.51 20.74
N ARG A 235 3.78 -14.60 19.43
CA ARG A 235 4.92 -14.07 18.67
C ARG A 235 6.27 -14.54 19.19
N ASP A 236 6.90 -15.42 18.43
CA ASP A 236 8.26 -15.89 18.72
C ASP A 236 9.30 -14.81 18.47
N ASP A 237 9.04 -13.96 17.46
CA ASP A 237 9.88 -12.84 17.10
C ASP A 237 9.24 -11.50 17.51
N ARG A 238 9.88 -10.84 18.50
CA ARG A 238 9.54 -9.50 18.99
C ARG A 238 10.52 -8.43 18.53
N ALA A 239 11.46 -8.77 17.64
CA ALA A 239 12.39 -7.80 17.10
C ALA A 239 11.60 -6.64 16.46
N PRO A 240 12.13 -5.41 16.51
CA PRO A 240 11.51 -4.26 15.83
C PRO A 240 11.29 -4.49 14.33
N ALA A 241 12.12 -5.34 13.70
CA ALA A 241 12.01 -5.72 12.29
C ALA A 241 11.01 -6.85 12.02
N SER A 242 10.40 -7.43 13.06
CA SER A 242 9.45 -8.52 12.89
C SER A 242 8.21 -8.06 12.11
N VAL A 243 7.81 -8.86 11.14
CA VAL A 243 6.61 -8.64 10.32
C VAL A 243 5.42 -9.48 10.77
N VAL A 244 5.63 -10.38 11.75
CA VAL A 244 4.56 -11.22 12.29
C VAL A 244 3.58 -10.33 13.03
N ALA A 245 2.29 -10.47 12.71
CA ALA A 245 1.24 -9.67 13.30
C ALA A 245 1.12 -9.90 14.81
N THR A 246 0.62 -8.88 15.50
CA THR A 246 0.26 -8.99 16.92
C THR A 246 -0.98 -9.86 17.10
N GLN A 247 -1.90 -9.80 16.14
CA GLN A 247 -3.13 -10.57 16.16
C GLN A 247 -3.59 -10.92 14.75
N VAL A 248 -4.42 -11.95 14.65
CA VAL A 248 -4.95 -12.45 13.38
C VAL A 248 -6.47 -12.59 13.48
N LEU A 249 -7.14 -12.30 12.37
CA LEU A 249 -8.55 -12.57 12.16
C LEU A 249 -8.72 -13.37 10.86
N VAL A 250 -9.09 -14.64 10.98
CA VAL A 250 -9.51 -15.44 9.82
C VAL A 250 -11.03 -15.38 9.73
N LEU A 251 -11.52 -14.72 8.69
CA LEU A 251 -12.95 -14.52 8.48
C LEU A 251 -13.61 -15.83 7.97
N PRO A 252 -14.91 -16.02 8.24
CA PRO A 252 -15.67 -17.09 7.62
C PRO A 252 -15.55 -17.04 6.09
N GLY A 253 -15.33 -18.21 5.46
CA GLY A 253 -15.15 -18.31 4.01
C GLY A 253 -13.76 -17.89 3.51
N ALA A 254 -12.82 -17.56 4.39
CA ALA A 254 -11.43 -17.36 3.99
C ALA A 254 -10.84 -18.64 3.36
N ALA A 255 -10.08 -18.47 2.28
CA ALA A 255 -9.32 -19.57 1.68
C ALA A 255 -8.17 -19.98 2.62
N ASN A 256 -8.10 -21.26 2.96
CA ASN A 256 -7.03 -21.80 3.79
C ASN A 256 -5.87 -22.34 2.95
N PHE A 257 -6.11 -22.73 1.70
CA PHE A 257 -5.07 -23.23 0.80
C PHE A 257 -4.64 -22.13 -0.18
N VAL A 258 -3.40 -21.68 -0.04
CA VAL A 258 -2.89 -20.50 -0.75
C VAL A 258 -1.56 -20.79 -1.42
N THR A 259 -1.28 -20.07 -2.50
CA THR A 259 0.03 -20.01 -3.15
C THR A 259 0.58 -18.60 -3.02
N SER A 260 1.85 -18.48 -2.62
CA SER A 260 2.51 -17.19 -2.61
C SER A 260 2.77 -16.68 -4.03
N THR A 261 2.71 -15.36 -4.16
CA THR A 261 3.14 -14.61 -5.34
C THR A 261 3.90 -13.37 -4.89
N SER A 262 4.58 -12.71 -5.82
CA SER A 262 5.20 -11.41 -5.56
C SER A 262 4.14 -10.34 -5.23
N GLY A 263 4.57 -9.20 -4.68
CA GLY A 263 3.66 -8.07 -4.40
C GLY A 263 3.21 -7.28 -5.64
N VAL A 264 3.68 -7.64 -6.84
CA VAL A 264 3.35 -6.93 -8.09
C VAL A 264 1.92 -7.26 -8.52
N ILE A 265 1.12 -6.25 -8.87
CA ILE A 265 -0.31 -6.43 -9.19
C ILE A 265 -0.56 -7.30 -10.44
N THR A 266 0.40 -7.34 -11.37
CA THR A 266 0.38 -8.17 -12.58
C THR A 266 1.02 -9.54 -12.38
N ALA A 267 1.44 -9.89 -11.16
CA ALA A 267 2.13 -11.15 -10.93
C ALA A 267 1.21 -12.35 -11.19
N GLU A 268 1.73 -13.28 -11.98
CA GLU A 268 1.10 -14.58 -12.24
C GLU A 268 1.83 -15.73 -11.52
N SER A 269 2.94 -15.42 -10.83
CA SER A 269 3.77 -16.43 -10.18
C SER A 269 2.98 -17.22 -9.13
N ARG A 270 3.26 -18.52 -9.08
CA ARG A 270 2.81 -19.46 -8.05
C ARG A 270 4.05 -20.11 -7.45
N GLU A 271 4.58 -19.50 -6.39
CA GLU A 271 5.93 -19.78 -5.91
C GLU A 271 5.97 -20.88 -4.85
N SER A 272 5.17 -20.77 -3.80
CA SER A 272 5.18 -21.72 -2.68
C SER A 272 3.77 -21.92 -2.14
N LEU A 273 3.46 -23.17 -1.78
CA LEU A 273 2.15 -23.56 -1.27
C LEU A 273 2.09 -23.46 0.25
N PHE A 274 0.98 -22.99 0.77
CA PHE A 274 0.74 -22.88 2.21
C PHE A 274 -0.68 -23.28 2.59
N TRP A 275 -0.80 -23.87 3.77
CA TRP A 275 -2.06 -23.95 4.50
C TRP A 275 -2.08 -22.87 5.58
N VAL A 276 -3.14 -22.06 5.64
CA VAL A 276 -3.37 -21.07 6.68
C VAL A 276 -4.50 -21.57 7.57
N SER A 277 -4.20 -21.80 8.85
CA SER A 277 -5.18 -22.27 9.83
C SER A 277 -6.03 -21.14 10.39
N GLY A 278 -7.20 -21.47 10.96
CA GLY A 278 -8.12 -20.50 11.57
C GLY A 278 -7.55 -19.74 12.77
N ASN A 279 -6.48 -20.25 13.41
CA ASN A 279 -5.75 -19.55 14.47
C ASN A 279 -4.58 -18.69 13.96
N GLY A 280 -4.44 -18.53 12.63
CA GLY A 280 -3.49 -17.61 12.03
C GLY A 280 -2.07 -18.15 11.89
N VAL A 281 -1.90 -19.47 11.76
CA VAL A 281 -0.61 -20.11 11.50
C VAL A 281 -0.55 -20.54 10.04
N ARG A 282 0.51 -20.16 9.33
CA ARG A 282 0.82 -20.63 7.97
C ARG A 282 1.78 -21.82 8.03
N PHE A 283 1.46 -22.88 7.31
CA PHE A 283 2.28 -24.08 7.19
C PHE A 283 2.71 -24.21 5.74
N GLY A 284 4.01 -24.20 5.45
CA GLY A 284 4.50 -24.42 4.09
C GLY A 284 4.25 -25.86 3.67
N ILE A 285 3.86 -26.10 2.43
CA ILE A 285 3.53 -27.44 1.91
C ILE A 285 4.59 -27.83 0.89
N ALA A 286 5.17 -29.01 1.02
CA ALA A 286 6.06 -29.54 0.00
C ALA A 286 5.26 -29.78 -1.30
N ASN A 287 5.75 -29.19 -2.40
CA ASN A 287 5.11 -29.26 -3.71
C ASN A 287 5.52 -30.55 -4.46
N ASP A 288 5.36 -31.69 -3.80
CA ASP A 288 5.58 -33.01 -4.37
C ASP A 288 4.25 -33.79 -4.42
N GLU A 289 4.12 -34.66 -5.42
CA GLU A 289 2.89 -35.39 -5.71
C GLU A 289 2.42 -36.25 -4.53
N ALA A 290 3.36 -36.84 -3.78
CA ALA A 290 3.01 -37.70 -2.65
C ALA A 290 2.40 -36.89 -1.50
N THR A 291 3.00 -35.75 -1.14
CA THR A 291 2.46 -34.83 -0.12
C THR A 291 1.10 -34.27 -0.53
N LEU A 292 0.97 -33.77 -1.76
CA LEU A 292 -0.27 -33.17 -2.26
C LEU A 292 -1.41 -34.19 -2.34
N ARG A 293 -1.13 -35.41 -2.84
CA ARG A 293 -2.11 -36.50 -2.87
C ARG A 293 -2.54 -36.91 -1.47
N ALA A 294 -1.61 -37.02 -0.53
CA ALA A 294 -1.91 -37.40 0.86
C ALA A 294 -2.78 -36.35 1.58
N LEU A 295 -2.56 -35.07 1.28
CA LEU A 295 -3.36 -33.96 1.82
C LEU A 295 -4.66 -33.70 1.03
N GLY A 296 -4.85 -34.35 -0.11
CA GLY A 296 -6.01 -34.12 -0.98
C GLY A 296 -6.05 -32.72 -1.60
N LEU A 297 -4.89 -32.15 -1.90
CA LEU A 297 -4.76 -30.78 -2.40
C LEU A 297 -4.42 -30.77 -3.90
N ASP A 298 -5.19 -30.02 -4.68
CA ASP A 298 -4.85 -29.69 -6.06
C ASP A 298 -4.16 -28.32 -6.11
N PRO A 299 -2.87 -28.23 -6.45
CA PRO A 299 -2.13 -26.96 -6.49
C PRO A 299 -2.77 -25.92 -7.42
N GLY A 300 -3.52 -26.33 -8.46
CA GLY A 300 -4.27 -25.42 -9.32
C GLY A 300 -5.36 -24.65 -8.58
N ALA A 301 -5.97 -25.26 -7.56
CA ALA A 301 -7.03 -24.66 -6.74
C ALA A 301 -6.51 -23.70 -5.66
N ALA A 302 -5.19 -23.62 -5.43
CA ALA A 302 -4.63 -22.70 -4.44
C ALA A 302 -4.94 -21.24 -4.80
N VAL A 303 -5.45 -20.47 -3.85
CA VAL A 303 -5.73 -19.04 -4.03
C VAL A 303 -4.42 -18.25 -3.93
N GLN A 304 -4.18 -17.30 -4.82
CA GLN A 304 -2.97 -16.49 -4.76
C GLN A 304 -3.02 -15.52 -3.57
N ALA A 305 -1.88 -15.30 -2.92
CA ALA A 305 -1.71 -14.28 -1.90
C ALA A 305 -0.29 -13.68 -1.97
N PRO A 306 -0.12 -12.37 -1.84
CA PRO A 306 1.17 -11.73 -1.95
C PRO A 306 2.01 -12.07 -0.72
N TRP A 307 3.27 -12.46 -0.95
CA TRP A 307 4.19 -12.85 0.13
C TRP A 307 4.27 -11.81 1.27
N PRO A 308 4.32 -10.48 1.01
CA PRO A 308 4.30 -9.47 2.07
C PRO A 308 3.14 -9.58 3.05
N LEU A 309 1.96 -10.02 2.61
CA LEU A 309 0.81 -10.22 3.50
C LEU A 309 0.82 -11.61 4.12
N LEU A 310 1.22 -12.64 3.37
CA LEU A 310 1.24 -14.01 3.89
C LEU A 310 2.26 -14.18 5.03
N ARG A 311 3.44 -13.56 4.93
CA ARG A 311 4.49 -13.64 5.95
C ARG A 311 4.13 -13.00 7.30
N THR A 312 3.01 -12.27 7.38
CA THR A 312 2.51 -11.68 8.63
C THR A 312 1.81 -12.69 9.54
N PHE A 313 1.38 -13.83 9.00
CA PHE A 313 0.85 -14.95 9.78
C PHE A 313 2.00 -15.71 10.48
N ALA A 314 1.71 -16.30 11.64
CA ALA A 314 2.70 -17.07 12.40
C ALA A 314 3.20 -18.27 11.57
N ALA A 315 4.50 -18.54 11.58
CA ALA A 315 5.05 -19.68 10.85
C ALA A 315 4.88 -20.98 11.66
N GLY A 316 4.27 -21.98 11.04
CA GLY A 316 4.24 -23.35 11.53
C GLY A 316 5.28 -24.24 10.86
N PRO A 317 5.42 -25.51 11.30
CA PRO A 317 6.24 -26.51 10.63
C PRO A 317 5.79 -26.74 9.19
N ALA A 318 6.71 -27.20 8.34
CA ALA A 318 6.37 -27.62 6.99
C ALA A 318 5.51 -28.90 7.01
N LEU A 319 4.53 -28.97 6.11
CA LEU A 319 3.74 -30.16 5.81
C LEU A 319 4.47 -30.91 4.69
N SER A 320 5.23 -31.93 5.07
CA SER A 320 5.93 -32.82 4.16
C SER A 320 6.10 -34.20 4.79
N ARG A 321 6.34 -35.21 3.95
CA ARG A 321 6.66 -36.56 4.43
C ARG A 321 7.91 -36.58 5.32
N ASP A 322 8.97 -35.89 4.91
CA ASP A 322 10.23 -35.88 5.65
C ASP A 322 10.09 -35.20 7.01
N ALA A 323 9.29 -34.13 7.11
CA ALA A 323 8.99 -33.48 8.39
C ALA A 323 8.14 -34.38 9.32
N ALA A 324 7.33 -35.27 8.75
CA ALA A 324 6.50 -36.23 9.50
C ALA A 324 7.29 -37.47 9.97
N LEU A 325 8.36 -37.86 9.28
CA LEU A 325 9.18 -39.04 9.60
C LEU A 325 10.28 -38.77 10.65
N LEU A 326 10.10 -37.77 11.51
CA LEU A 326 11.08 -37.41 12.53
C LEU A 326 10.75 -38.06 13.87
N ALA A 327 11.71 -38.82 14.42
CA ALA A 327 11.68 -39.25 15.82
C ALA A 327 12.21 -38.11 16.71
N ARG A 328 11.52 -37.82 17.81
CA ARG A 328 11.95 -36.83 18.81
C ARG A 328 11.65 -37.33 20.22
N ASP A 329 12.63 -37.25 21.10
CA ASP A 329 12.47 -37.61 22.52
C ASP A 329 11.66 -36.57 23.29
N THR A 330 11.60 -35.33 22.79
CA THR A 330 10.79 -34.23 23.33
C THR A 330 10.14 -33.43 22.20
N VAL A 331 9.00 -32.80 22.50
CA VAL A 331 8.45 -31.76 21.60
C VAL A 331 9.35 -30.54 21.74
N PRO A 332 10.02 -30.07 20.67
CA PRO A 332 10.88 -28.92 20.80
C PRO A 332 10.03 -27.72 21.20
N THR A 333 10.48 -27.04 22.25
CA THR A 333 9.94 -25.76 22.68
C THR A 333 10.35 -24.70 21.67
N LEU A 334 9.67 -24.68 20.53
CA LEU A 334 9.81 -23.63 19.54
C LEU A 334 8.90 -22.48 19.97
N GLY A 335 9.50 -21.30 20.14
CA GLY A 335 8.75 -20.09 20.38
C GLY A 335 8.46 -19.75 21.84
N GLN A 336 7.75 -18.63 22.03
CA GLN A 336 7.32 -18.20 23.36
C GLN A 336 6.05 -18.95 23.78
N VAL A 337 5.97 -19.31 25.06
CA VAL A 337 4.79 -19.96 25.65
C VAL A 337 3.95 -18.92 26.37
N ALA A 338 2.62 -18.99 26.19
CA ALA A 338 1.67 -18.21 26.98
C ALA A 338 0.80 -19.16 27.81
N ILE A 339 0.53 -18.79 29.06
CA ILE A 339 -0.38 -19.53 29.93
C ILE A 339 -1.80 -19.35 29.40
N VAL A 340 -2.46 -20.44 29.02
CA VAL A 340 -3.87 -20.42 28.64
C VAL A 340 -4.69 -20.28 29.92
N THR A 341 -5.22 -19.09 30.17
CA THR A 341 -6.18 -18.87 31.25
C THR A 341 -7.59 -19.10 30.69
N THR A 342 -8.18 -20.26 30.98
CA THR A 342 -9.61 -20.44 30.78
C THR A 342 -10.33 -19.59 31.83
N THR A 343 -10.93 -18.48 31.40
CA THR A 343 -11.93 -17.80 32.23
C THR A 343 -13.11 -18.76 32.33
N ALA A 344 -13.14 -19.55 33.40
CA ALA A 344 -14.35 -20.24 33.80
C ALA A 344 -15.40 -19.14 34.01
N LYS A 345 -16.41 -19.12 33.13
CA LYS A 345 -17.65 -18.39 33.40
C LYS A 345 -18.15 -18.97 34.71
N ALA A 346 -18.12 -18.18 35.79
CA ALA A 346 -18.74 -18.59 37.04
C ALA A 346 -20.22 -18.84 36.72
N GLY A 347 -20.65 -20.10 36.80
CA GLY A 347 -22.04 -20.46 36.68
C GLY A 347 -22.75 -20.12 37.98
N ALA A 348 -23.57 -19.07 37.93
CA ALA A 348 -24.85 -18.88 38.62
C ALA A 348 -25.38 -17.49 38.25
#